data_AF-A0A7W7YUC4-F1
#
_entry.id   AF-A0A7W7YUC4-F1
#
_cell.length_a   1.000
_cell.length_b   1.000
_cell.length_c   1.000
_cell.angle_alpha   90.00
_cell.angle_beta   90.00
_cell.angle_gamma   90.00
#
_symmetry.space_group_name_H-M   'P 1'
#
loop_
_entity.id
_entity.type
_entity.pdbx_description
1 polymer ?
#
loop_
_entity_poly.entity_id
_entity_poly.type
_entity_poly.pdbx_seq_one_letter_code
_entity_poly.pdbx_strand_id
1 'polypeptide(L)'
;MSKDRIVRYTFEEIEEKIAKGGDRSDWARVDAMTDEDILANMRDDPDWADFIDVDWSKTKIVVPAQKTSISIRLDADIVDFFKATGKGYQTRINAVLRHYMDEQGKGKKSG
;
A
#
# COMPACT_ATOMS: atom_id res chain seq x y z
N MET A 1 14.32 14.43 23.91
CA MET A 1 13.58 14.22 22.65
C MET A 1 14.55 14.46 21.50
N SER A 2 15.24 13.42 21.03
CA SER A 2 16.24 13.55 19.95
C SER A 2 15.52 13.67 18.60
N LYS A 3 15.92 14.68 17.82
CA LYS A 3 15.43 14.92 16.44
C LYS A 3 15.71 13.72 15.54
N ASP A 4 14.78 13.46 14.63
CA ASP A 4 14.80 12.40 13.62
C ASP A 4 16.14 12.29 12.91
N ARG A 5 16.78 11.12 13.01
CA ARG A 5 18.04 10.80 12.32
C ARG A 5 17.76 10.11 10.98
N ILE A 6 16.93 10.72 10.13
CA ILE A 6 16.81 10.28 8.74
C ILE A 6 18.05 10.80 8.01
N VAL A 7 18.99 9.91 7.70
CA VAL A 7 20.21 10.24 6.96
C VAL A 7 20.04 9.83 5.51
N ARG A 8 20.42 10.70 4.59
CA ARG A 8 20.45 10.42 3.15
C ARG A 8 21.88 10.07 2.76
N TYR A 9 22.03 9.01 1.98
CA TYR A 9 23.29 8.62 1.36
C TYR A 9 23.05 8.44 -0.13
N THR A 10 24.07 8.75 -0.93
CA THR A 10 24.10 8.35 -2.34
C THR A 10 24.51 6.87 -2.45
N PHE A 11 24.30 6.27 -3.62
CA PHE A 11 24.71 4.90 -3.88
C PHE A 11 26.24 4.73 -3.69
N GLU A 12 27.04 5.62 -4.27
CA GLU A 12 28.50 5.63 -4.16
C GLU A 12 28.98 5.77 -2.70
N GLU A 13 28.32 6.63 -1.90
CA GLU A 13 28.63 6.79 -0.47
C GLU A 13 28.33 5.54 0.35
N ILE A 14 27.32 4.74 -0.04
CA ILE A 14 27.01 3.46 0.60
C ILE A 14 28.08 2.43 0.25
N GLU A 15 28.47 2.33 -1.02
CA GLU A 15 29.53 1.41 -1.46
C GLU A 15 30.86 1.71 -0.75
N GLU A 16 31.26 2.99 -0.68
CA GLU A 16 32.48 3.40 0.02
C GLU A 16 32.44 3.01 1.52
N LYS A 17 31.26 3.09 2.14
CA LYS A 17 31.10 2.69 3.55
C LYS A 17 31.19 1.18 3.74
N ILE A 18 30.59 0.40 2.86
CA ILE A 18 30.70 -1.06 2.89
C ILE A 18 32.17 -1.45 2.70
N ALA A 19 32.86 -0.84 1.72
CA ALA A 19 34.29 -1.06 1.47
C ALA A 19 35.18 -0.68 2.66
N LYS A 20 34.81 0.33 3.45
CA LYS A 20 35.47 0.72 4.70
C LYS A 20 35.12 -0.17 5.90
N GLY A 21 34.38 -1.27 5.72
CA GLY A 21 33.96 -2.17 6.79
C GLY A 21 32.85 -1.60 7.67
N GLY A 22 32.06 -0.65 7.14
CA GLY A 22 30.88 -0.10 7.81
C GLY A 22 29.70 -1.06 7.83
N ASP A 23 29.77 -2.14 7.05
CA ASP A 23 28.82 -3.23 7.10
C ASP A 23 29.22 -4.24 8.19
N ARG A 24 28.24 -4.60 9.01
CA ARG A 24 28.40 -5.55 10.12
C ARG A 24 27.76 -6.89 9.83
N SER A 25 27.19 -7.04 8.64
CA SER A 25 26.46 -8.22 8.22
C SER A 25 27.44 -9.26 7.67
N ASP A 26 27.33 -10.49 8.15
CA ASP A 26 28.08 -11.62 7.62
C ASP A 26 27.39 -12.15 6.35
N TRP A 27 27.70 -11.53 5.21
CA TRP A 27 27.14 -11.90 3.92
C TRP A 27 27.60 -13.25 3.42
N ALA A 28 28.83 -13.67 3.75
CA ALA A 28 29.34 -14.97 3.36
C ALA A 28 28.50 -16.11 3.99
N ARG A 29 28.07 -15.93 5.25
CA ARG A 29 27.13 -16.85 5.91
C ARG A 29 25.76 -16.86 5.25
N VAL A 30 25.24 -15.70 4.86
CA VAL A 30 23.91 -15.58 4.21
C VAL A 30 23.93 -16.21 2.83
N ASP A 31 24.95 -15.95 2.02
CA ASP A 31 25.11 -16.50 0.68
C ASP A 31 25.31 -18.03 0.67
N ALA A 32 25.89 -18.57 1.74
CA ALA A 32 26.06 -20.01 1.92
C ALA A 32 24.84 -20.72 2.53
N MET A 33 23.82 -19.97 2.97
CA MET A 33 22.65 -20.53 3.62
C MET A 33 21.77 -21.28 2.61
N THR A 34 21.36 -22.50 2.95
CA THR A 34 20.52 -23.30 2.07
C THR A 34 19.04 -22.92 2.19
N ASP A 35 18.23 -23.27 1.18
CA ASP A 35 16.78 -23.09 1.24
C ASP A 35 16.14 -23.81 2.43
N GLU A 36 16.68 -24.98 2.81
CA GLU A 36 16.22 -25.74 3.98
C GLU A 36 16.49 -24.96 5.29
N ASP A 37 17.68 -24.38 5.41
CA ASP A 37 18.05 -23.55 6.56
C ASP A 37 17.20 -22.28 6.63
N ILE A 38 16.90 -21.65 5.49
CA ILE A 38 16.01 -20.48 5.43
C ILE A 38 14.61 -20.85 5.94
N LEU A 39 14.06 -21.98 5.50
CA LEU A 39 12.73 -22.43 5.93
C LEU A 39 12.70 -22.81 7.41
N ALA A 40 13.76 -23.40 7.94
CA ALA A 40 13.88 -23.70 9.37
C ALA A 40 13.91 -22.41 10.20
N ASN A 41 14.79 -21.46 9.84
CA ASN A 41 14.89 -20.18 10.52
C ASN A 41 13.58 -19.38 10.47
N MET A 42 12.88 -19.40 9.33
CA MET A 42 11.58 -18.77 9.17
C MET A 42 10.52 -19.38 10.10
N ARG A 43 10.50 -20.71 10.27
CA ARG A 43 9.53 -21.39 11.14
C ARG A 43 9.81 -21.19 12.62
N ASP A 44 11.09 -21.09 12.98
CA ASP A 44 11.53 -20.92 14.37
C ASP A 44 11.44 -19.46 14.84
N ASP A 45 11.16 -18.51 13.94
CA ASP A 45 11.00 -17.10 14.26
C ASP A 45 9.62 -16.81 14.91
N PRO A 46 9.57 -16.40 16.20
CA PRO A 46 8.32 -16.10 16.89
C PRO A 46 7.58 -14.90 16.27
N ASP A 47 8.28 -13.96 15.64
CA ASP A 47 7.65 -12.80 14.98
C ASP A 47 6.95 -13.21 13.67
N TRP A 48 7.31 -14.37 13.12
CA TRP A 48 6.72 -14.91 11.90
C TRP A 48 5.58 -15.92 12.15
N ALA A 49 5.43 -16.41 13.37
CA ALA A 49 4.47 -17.47 13.73
C ALA A 49 3.03 -17.18 13.28
N ASP A 50 2.56 -15.94 13.47
CA ASP A 50 1.18 -15.52 13.10
C ASP A 50 0.98 -15.35 11.59
N PHE A 51 2.05 -15.31 10.80
CA PHE A 51 2.02 -15.01 9.38
C PHE A 51 2.17 -16.25 8.47
N ILE A 52 2.57 -17.40 9.04
CA ILE A 52 2.78 -18.67 8.33
C ILE A 52 1.56 -19.12 7.53
N ASP A 53 0.36 -18.94 8.08
CA ASP A 53 -0.90 -19.43 7.50
C ASP A 53 -1.72 -18.34 6.79
N VAL A 54 -1.13 -17.17 6.50
CA VAL A 54 -1.84 -16.09 5.83
C VAL A 54 -2.23 -16.51 4.41
N ASP A 55 -3.53 -16.70 4.21
CA ASP A 55 -4.11 -17.02 2.91
C ASP A 55 -4.21 -15.77 2.02
N TRP A 56 -3.13 -15.50 1.28
CA TRP A 56 -3.05 -14.40 0.32
C TRP A 56 -4.01 -14.53 -0.86
N SER A 57 -4.64 -15.70 -1.09
CA SER A 57 -5.57 -15.90 -2.21
C SER A 57 -6.88 -15.13 -2.05
N LYS A 58 -7.25 -14.79 -0.80
CA LYS A 58 -8.44 -14.00 -0.46
C LYS A 58 -8.17 -12.50 -0.43
N THR A 59 -6.90 -12.10 -0.56
CA THR A 59 -6.51 -10.69 -0.49
C THR A 59 -7.03 -9.94 -1.72
N LYS A 60 -7.95 -9.00 -1.50
CA LYS A 60 -8.40 -8.09 -2.54
C LYS A 60 -7.37 -6.99 -2.72
N ILE A 61 -6.58 -7.07 -3.77
CA ILE A 61 -5.71 -5.96 -4.20
C ILE A 61 -6.60 -4.82 -4.68
N VAL A 62 -6.74 -3.77 -3.87
CA VAL A 62 -7.45 -2.55 -4.27
C VAL A 62 -6.43 -1.58 -4.85
N VAL A 63 -6.21 -1.64 -6.16
CA VAL A 63 -5.47 -0.59 -6.86
C VAL A 63 -6.39 0.63 -6.95
N PRO A 64 -6.05 1.78 -6.32
CA PRO A 64 -6.88 2.97 -6.43
C PRO A 64 -6.88 3.43 -7.89
N ALA A 65 -8.04 3.35 -8.54
CA ALA A 65 -8.20 3.84 -9.91
C ALA A 65 -7.83 5.32 -9.97
N GLN A 66 -7.06 5.71 -11.00
CA GLN A 66 -6.76 7.11 -11.23
C GLN A 66 -8.07 7.88 -11.47
N LYS A 67 -8.24 8.97 -10.73
CA LYS A 67 -9.41 9.84 -10.88
C LYS A 67 -9.17 10.75 -12.09
N THR A 68 -10.09 10.75 -13.04
CA THR A 68 -10.08 11.74 -14.13
C THR A 68 -10.63 13.06 -13.60
N SER A 69 -9.84 14.14 -13.71
CA SER A 69 -10.30 15.49 -13.37
C SER A 69 -11.15 16.04 -14.51
N ILE A 70 -12.46 16.08 -14.31
CA ILE A 70 -13.42 16.67 -15.26
C ILE A 70 -14.16 17.83 -14.60
N SER A 71 -14.52 18.84 -15.40
CA SER A 71 -15.40 19.93 -14.96
C SER A 71 -16.84 19.57 -15.34
N ILE A 72 -17.70 19.39 -14.34
CA ILE A 72 -19.13 19.11 -14.51
C ILE A 72 -19.95 20.18 -13.82
N ARG A 73 -21.14 20.49 -14.35
CA ARG A 73 -22.11 21.36 -13.69
C ARG A 73 -23.06 20.48 -12.88
N LEU A 74 -23.29 20.88 -11.63
CA LEU A 74 -24.25 20.27 -10.71
C LEU A 74 -25.19 21.36 -10.20
N ASP A 75 -26.39 20.97 -9.83
CA ASP A 75 -27.35 21.89 -9.24
C ASP A 75 -26.85 22.42 -7.89
N ALA A 76 -27.24 23.66 -7.58
CA ALA A 76 -26.72 24.38 -6.41
C ALA A 76 -27.10 23.68 -5.09
N ASP A 77 -28.32 23.19 -5.00
CA ASP A 77 -28.85 22.45 -3.85
C ASP A 77 -28.08 21.16 -3.55
N ILE A 78 -27.70 20.42 -4.60
CA ILE A 78 -26.87 19.20 -4.48
C ILE A 78 -25.49 19.59 -3.93
N VAL A 79 -24.86 20.62 -4.48
CA VAL A 79 -23.54 21.07 -4.03
C VAL A 79 -23.59 21.52 -2.58
N ASP A 80 -24.61 22.28 -2.20
CA ASP A 80 -24.78 22.80 -0.85
C ASP A 80 -25.05 21.69 0.17
N PHE A 81 -25.88 20.71 -0.19
CA PHE A 81 -26.09 19.50 0.62
C PHE A 81 -24.78 18.77 0.91
N PHE A 82 -23.96 18.50 -0.12
CA PHE A 82 -22.69 17.82 0.08
C PHE A 82 -21.66 18.70 0.80
N LYS A 83 -21.65 20.02 0.60
CA LYS A 83 -20.77 20.93 1.33
C LYS A 83 -21.10 21.00 2.82
N ALA A 84 -22.38 20.92 3.20
CA ALA A 84 -22.82 20.91 4.60
C ALA A 84 -22.19 19.75 5.40
N THR A 85 -21.86 18.65 4.74
CA THR A 85 -21.19 17.48 5.37
C THR A 85 -19.67 17.67 5.59
N GLY A 86 -19.12 18.85 5.29
CA GLY A 86 -17.74 19.24 5.61
C GLY A 86 -16.69 18.85 4.56
N LYS A 87 -15.41 18.76 4.98
CA LYS A 87 -14.28 18.42 4.09
C LYS A 87 -14.52 17.08 3.38
N GLY A 88 -14.11 17.00 2.11
CA GLY A 88 -14.23 15.78 1.30
C GLY A 88 -15.56 15.61 0.56
N TYR A 89 -16.38 16.66 0.45
CA TYR A 89 -17.68 16.61 -0.24
C TYR A 89 -17.58 16.06 -1.68
N GLN A 90 -16.53 16.40 -2.43
CA GLN A 90 -16.28 15.84 -3.78
C GLN A 90 -16.07 14.32 -3.77
N THR A 91 -15.42 13.79 -2.74
CA THR A 91 -15.22 12.34 -2.60
C THR A 91 -16.54 11.63 -2.30
N ARG A 92 -17.43 12.27 -1.53
CA ARG A 92 -18.78 11.76 -1.27
C ARG A 92 -19.65 11.78 -2.52
N ILE A 93 -19.60 12.85 -3.31
CA ILE A 93 -20.26 12.91 -4.63
C ILE A 93 -19.81 11.74 -5.50
N ASN A 94 -18.50 11.51 -5.59
CA ASN A 94 -17.95 10.39 -6.37
C ASN A 94 -18.40 9.01 -5.85
N ALA A 95 -18.50 8.83 -4.53
CA ALA A 95 -18.98 7.58 -3.93
C ALA A 95 -20.44 7.29 -4.29
N VAL A 96 -21.30 8.31 -4.29
CA VAL A 96 -22.71 8.18 -4.70
C VAL A 96 -22.83 7.82 -6.18
N LEU A 97 -22.06 8.49 -7.04
CA LEU A 97 -22.04 8.16 -8.47
C LEU A 97 -21.57 6.72 -8.73
N ARG A 98 -20.53 6.28 -8.01
CA ARG A 98 -20.06 4.88 -8.02
C ARG A 98 -21.15 3.89 -7.63
N HIS A 99 -21.84 4.16 -6.52
CA HIS A 99 -22.93 3.29 -6.05
C HIS A 99 -24.05 3.18 -7.09
N TYR A 100 -24.47 4.32 -7.66
CA TYR A 100 -25.45 4.34 -8.73
C TYR A 100 -25.00 3.52 -9.95
N MET A 101 -23.73 3.64 -10.36
CA MET A 101 -23.17 2.82 -11.45
C MET A 101 -23.20 1.33 -11.12
N ASP A 102 -22.86 0.94 -9.89
CA ASP A 102 -22.83 -0.46 -9.47
C ASP A 102 -24.25 -1.06 -9.43
N GLU A 103 -25.25 -0.31 -8.99
CA GLU A 103 -26.66 -0.71 -9.02
C GLU A 103 -27.19 -0.86 -10.45
N GLN A 104 -26.92 0.11 -11.32
CA GLN A 104 -27.33 0.06 -12.73
C GLN A 104 -26.58 -1.04 -13.50
N GLY A 105 -25.30 -1.26 -13.19
CA GLY A 105 -24.46 -2.28 -13.82
C GLY A 105 -24.90 -3.71 -13.48
N LYS A 106 -25.49 -3.94 -12.30
CA LYS A 106 -26.11 -5.23 -11.94
C LYS A 106 -27.33 -5.56 -12.80
N GLY A 107 -28.05 -4.56 -13.31
CA GLY A 107 -29.17 -4.76 -14.25
C GLY A 107 -28.74 -5.11 -15.68
N LYS A 108 -27.50 -4.78 -16.07
CA LYS A 108 -27.00 -4.94 -17.44
C LYS A 108 -26.23 -6.25 -17.72
N LYS A 109 -25.93 -7.06 -16.69
CA LYS A 109 -25.27 -8.37 -16.81
C LYS A 109 -26.24 -9.55 -16.92
N SER A 110 -27.50 -9.29 -17.24
CA SER A 110 -28.58 -10.28 -17.39
C SER A 110 -29.25 -10.20 -18.77
N GLY A 111 -28.46 -10.00 -19.83
CA GLY A 111 -28.93 -9.93 -21.21
C GLY A 111 -27.85 -10.37 -22.18
#